data_AF-A0A922IRF8-F1
#
_entry.id   AF-A0A922IRF8-F1
#
_cell.length_a   1.000
_cell.length_b   1.000
_cell.length_c   1.000
_cell.angle_alpha   90.00
_cell.angle_beta   90.00
_cell.angle_gamma   90.00
#
_symmetry.space_group_name_H-M   'P 1'
#
loop_
_entity.id
_entity.type
_entity.pdbx_description
1 polymer ?
#
loop_
_entity_poly.entity_id
_entity_poly.type
_entity_poly.pdbx_seq_one_letter_code
_entity_poly.pdbx_strand_id
1 'polypeptide(L)'
;MYTRGLATEILYCLSPNRSITHALDTFGIKASTKELIIGIIYSTDFYQPNDAVLQSYLSQIVNTIQGTINTGSLTQLVKNTDKVCQEYGITNLERSLTNKSDDPHRSLLESILSRMASRDLFRS
;
A
#
# COMPACT_ATOMS: atom_id res chain seq x y z
N MET A 1 16.57 -7.80 -0.76
CA MET A 1 15.21 -8.35 -0.87
C MET A 1 15.08 -9.40 0.22
N TYR A 2 14.09 -9.26 1.10
CA TYR A 2 13.88 -10.13 2.27
C TYR A 2 12.90 -11.27 2.00
N THR A 3 12.01 -11.09 1.02
CA THR A 3 11.02 -12.09 0.59
C THR A 3 11.43 -12.78 -0.71
N ARG A 4 10.65 -13.78 -1.15
CA ARG A 4 10.96 -14.62 -2.32
C ARG A 4 10.71 -13.94 -3.67
N GLY A 5 9.98 -12.83 -3.71
CA GLY A 5 9.69 -12.12 -4.96
C GLY A 5 9.28 -10.66 -4.74
N LEU A 6 9.33 -9.87 -5.80
CA LEU A 6 9.04 -8.42 -5.75
C LEU A 6 7.63 -8.13 -5.21
N ALA A 7 6.62 -8.90 -5.61
CA ALA A 7 5.25 -8.70 -5.15
C ALA A 7 5.11 -8.83 -3.62
N THR A 8 5.74 -9.85 -3.02
CA THR A 8 5.75 -10.02 -1.56
C THR A 8 6.65 -9.01 -0.87
N GLU A 9 7.68 -8.51 -1.55
CA GLU A 9 8.58 -7.48 -1.03
C GLU A 9 7.86 -6.15 -0.91
N ILE A 10 7.00 -5.79 -1.85
CA ILE A 10 6.18 -4.57 -1.78
C ILE A 10 5.32 -4.61 -0.52
N LEU A 11 4.58 -5.70 -0.30
CA LEU A 11 3.73 -5.86 0.88
C LEU A 11 4.55 -5.82 2.16
N TYR A 12 5.72 -6.47 2.15
CA TYR A 12 6.68 -6.38 3.25
C TYR A 12 7.11 -4.94 3.54
N CYS A 13 7.46 -4.17 2.51
CA CYS A 13 7.88 -2.78 2.63
C CYS A 13 6.78 -1.82 3.08
N LEU A 14 5.50 -2.18 2.91
CA LEU A 14 4.38 -1.41 3.47
C LEU A 14 4.31 -1.54 4.99
N SER A 15 4.75 -2.65 5.59
CA SER A 15 4.61 -2.83 7.04
C SER A 15 5.66 -2.02 7.83
N PRO A 16 5.25 -1.36 8.93
CA PRO A 16 6.21 -0.79 9.88
C PRO A 16 6.98 -1.87 10.66
N ASN A 17 6.51 -3.13 10.62
CA ASN A 17 7.11 -4.26 11.32
C ASN A 17 8.02 -5.08 10.38
N ARG A 18 8.99 -5.79 10.97
CA ARG A 18 9.91 -6.69 10.24
C ARG A 18 9.39 -8.13 10.08
N SER A 19 8.18 -8.41 10.58
CA SER A 19 7.58 -9.73 10.43
C SER A 19 6.95 -9.85 9.04
N ILE A 20 7.52 -10.72 8.20
CA ILE A 20 6.96 -11.03 6.87
C ILE A 20 5.53 -11.54 7.01
N THR A 21 5.27 -12.42 7.98
CA THR A 21 3.94 -12.96 8.24
C THR A 21 2.95 -11.87 8.61
N HIS A 22 3.36 -10.93 9.48
CA HIS A 22 2.51 -9.78 9.84
C HIS A 22 2.22 -8.90 8.62
N ALA A 23 3.24 -8.61 7.81
CA ALA A 23 3.07 -7.78 6.63
C ALA A 23 2.10 -8.41 5.61
N LEU A 24 2.25 -9.71 5.35
CA LEU A 24 1.37 -10.44 4.43
C LEU A 24 -0.05 -10.59 4.98
N ASP A 25 -0.23 -10.80 6.30
CA ASP A 25 -1.57 -10.83 6.89
C ASP A 25 -2.22 -9.45 6.89
N THR A 26 -1.49 -8.38 7.19
CA THR A 26 -2.05 -7.03 7.31
C THR A 26 -2.36 -6.41 5.96
N PHE A 27 -1.45 -6.49 4.99
CA PHE A 27 -1.56 -5.81 3.69
C PHE A 27 -1.93 -6.73 2.53
N GLY A 28 -1.96 -8.05 2.75
CA GLY A 28 -2.41 -9.03 1.76
C GLY A 28 -3.94 -9.11 1.65
N ILE A 29 -4.39 -9.86 0.64
CA ILE A 29 -5.82 -10.13 0.42
C ILE A 29 -6.34 -11.14 1.44
N LYS A 30 -7.53 -10.88 2.01
CA LYS A 30 -8.25 -11.78 2.90
C LYS A 30 -9.50 -12.30 2.21
N ALA A 31 -10.02 -13.45 2.65
CA ALA A 31 -11.28 -13.99 2.13
C ALA A 31 -12.47 -13.03 2.29
N SER A 32 -12.41 -12.12 3.27
CA SER A 32 -13.42 -11.09 3.52
C SER A 32 -13.21 -9.79 2.73
N THR A 33 -12.12 -9.66 1.97
CA THR A 33 -11.79 -8.45 1.22
C THR A 33 -12.86 -8.15 0.16
N LYS A 34 -13.39 -6.92 0.18
CA LYS A 34 -14.40 -6.42 -0.78
C LYS A 34 -13.86 -5.41 -1.79
N GLU A 35 -12.72 -4.80 -1.47
CA GLU A 35 -12.05 -3.79 -2.28
C GLU A 35 -10.56 -4.09 -2.24
N LEU A 36 -9.90 -3.98 -3.39
CA LEU A 36 -8.50 -4.36 -3.54
C LEU A 36 -7.78 -3.38 -4.46
N ILE A 37 -6.49 -3.19 -4.19
CA ILE A 37 -5.57 -2.44 -5.05
C ILE A 37 -4.63 -3.45 -5.67
N ILE A 38 -4.48 -3.41 -7.00
CA ILE A 38 -3.56 -4.28 -7.73
C ILE A 38 -2.40 -3.43 -8.21
N GLY A 39 -1.21 -3.71 -7.71
CA GLY A 39 0.03 -3.17 -8.23
C GLY A 39 0.60 -4.09 -9.31
N ILE A 40 0.85 -3.56 -10.51
CA ILE A 40 1.54 -4.27 -11.58
C ILE A 40 2.94 -3.68 -11.69
N ILE A 41 3.97 -4.53 -11.53
CA ILE A 41 5.36 -4.18 -11.80
C ILE A 41 5.86 -5.08 -12.92
N TYR A 42 6.31 -4.47 -14.00
CA TYR A 42 6.98 -5.15 -15.09
C TYR A 42 8.13 -4.30 -15.59
N SER A 43 9.14 -4.96 -16.15
CA SER A 43 10.30 -4.27 -16.72
C SER A 43 9.93 -3.71 -18.10
N THR A 44 10.26 -2.45 -18.33
CA THR A 44 10.17 -1.81 -19.64
C THR A 44 11.31 -0.81 -19.79
N ASP A 45 11.84 -0.67 -21.01
CA ASP A 45 12.87 0.32 -21.32
C ASP A 45 12.29 1.74 -21.43
N PHE A 46 10.98 1.86 -21.67
CA PHE A 46 10.27 3.14 -21.77
C PHE A 46 8.75 2.96 -21.57
N TYR A 47 8.10 3.99 -21.01
CA TYR A 47 6.65 4.01 -20.88
C TYR A 47 5.99 4.33 -22.23
N GLN A 48 5.09 3.46 -22.70
CA GLN A 48 4.28 3.71 -23.89
C GLN A 48 2.80 3.84 -23.54
N PRO A 49 2.10 4.87 -24.06
CA PRO A 49 0.65 4.83 -24.15
C PRO A 49 0.21 3.59 -24.94
N ASN A 50 -0.77 2.83 -24.44
CA ASN A 50 -1.25 1.56 -25.02
C ASN A 50 -0.24 0.39 -25.03
N ASP A 51 0.53 0.24 -23.96
CA ASP A 51 1.39 -0.91 -23.75
C ASP A 51 0.60 -2.24 -23.79
N ALA A 52 0.93 -3.11 -24.77
CA ALA A 52 0.27 -4.39 -24.97
C ALA A 52 0.45 -5.36 -23.78
N VAL A 53 1.57 -5.25 -23.06
CA VAL A 53 1.83 -6.02 -21.84
C VAL A 53 0.87 -5.59 -20.74
N LEU A 54 0.70 -4.29 -20.55
CA LEU A 54 -0.26 -3.76 -19.56
C LEU A 54 -1.71 -4.18 -19.91
N GLN A 55 -2.08 -4.14 -21.19
CA GLN A 55 -3.40 -4.62 -21.65
C GLN A 55 -3.60 -6.12 -21.42
N SER A 56 -2.56 -6.92 -21.56
CA SER A 56 -2.59 -8.35 -21.22
C SER A 56 -2.84 -8.55 -19.72
N TYR A 57 -2.14 -7.82 -18.86
CA TYR A 57 -2.36 -7.89 -17.41
C TYR A 57 -3.76 -7.44 -17.01
N LEU A 58 -4.27 -6.34 -17.59
CA LEU A 58 -5.65 -5.90 -17.36
C LEU A 58 -6.66 -6.98 -17.76
N SER A 59 -6.47 -7.62 -18.90
CA SER A 59 -7.31 -8.73 -19.36
C SER A 59 -7.27 -9.92 -18.39
N GLN A 60 -6.09 -10.29 -17.89
CA GLN A 60 -5.94 -11.35 -16.88
C GLN A 60 -6.66 -10.99 -15.57
N ILE A 61 -6.56 -9.74 -15.12
CA ILE A 61 -7.23 -9.25 -13.91
C ILE A 61 -8.75 -9.37 -14.05
N VAL A 62 -9.31 -8.90 -15.16
CA VAL A 62 -10.77 -8.97 -15.43
C VAL A 62 -11.26 -10.42 -15.42
N ASN A 63 -10.46 -11.36 -15.93
CA ASN A 63 -10.83 -12.78 -15.97
C ASN A 63 -10.62 -13.50 -14.63
N THR A 64 -9.77 -12.97 -13.75
CA THR A 64 -9.43 -13.61 -12.47
C THR A 64 -10.29 -13.10 -11.31
N ILE A 65 -10.65 -11.81 -11.33
CA ILE A 65 -11.31 -11.14 -10.22
C ILE A 65 -12.72 -10.74 -10.61
N GLN A 66 -13.70 -11.33 -9.93
CA GLN A 66 -15.08 -10.92 -10.07
C GLN A 66 -15.31 -9.59 -9.34
N GLY A 67 -15.41 -8.49 -10.09
CA GLY A 67 -15.67 -7.16 -9.52
C GLY A 67 -15.68 -6.06 -10.58
N THR A 68 -15.84 -4.82 -10.11
CA THR A 68 -15.78 -3.63 -10.97
C THR A 68 -14.42 -2.96 -10.84
N ILE A 69 -13.74 -2.76 -11.96
CA ILE A 69 -12.46 -2.05 -11.99
C ILE A 69 -12.73 -0.55 -11.94
N ASN A 70 -12.06 0.14 -11.01
CA ASN A 70 -12.03 1.59 -10.94
C ASN A 70 -10.57 2.04 -11.10
N THR A 71 -10.27 2.70 -12.22
CA THR A 71 -8.96 3.29 -12.51
C THR A 71 -8.90 4.79 -12.16
N GLY A 72 -9.92 5.31 -11.47
CA GLY A 72 -9.97 6.68 -11.00
C GLY A 72 -8.95 6.97 -9.90
N SER A 73 -8.84 8.25 -9.52
CA SER A 73 -7.90 8.68 -8.49
C SER A 73 -8.21 8.05 -7.13
N LEU A 74 -7.18 7.50 -6.48
CA LEU A 74 -7.27 6.99 -5.09
C LEU A 74 -7.31 8.12 -4.05
N THR A 75 -7.09 9.38 -4.45
CA THR A 75 -7.03 10.52 -3.52
C THR A 75 -8.32 10.75 -2.74
N GLN A 76 -9.46 10.29 -3.26
CA GLN A 76 -10.76 10.38 -2.59
C GLN A 76 -11.04 9.18 -1.67
N LEU A 77 -10.20 8.15 -1.68
CA LEU A 77 -10.41 6.90 -0.95
C LEU A 77 -9.80 6.98 0.45
N VAL A 78 -10.43 7.74 1.33
CA VAL A 78 -10.05 7.80 2.76
C VAL A 78 -10.82 6.73 3.52
N LYS A 79 -10.16 5.63 3.86
CA LYS A 79 -10.79 4.48 4.56
C LYS A 79 -9.93 3.99 5.70
N ASN A 80 -10.58 3.53 6.77
CA ASN A 80 -9.96 2.82 7.89
C ASN A 80 -8.79 3.57 8.56
N THR A 81 -8.80 4.91 8.57
CA THR A 81 -7.72 5.74 9.11
C THR A 81 -7.33 5.35 10.53
N ASP A 82 -8.30 4.97 11.38
CA ASP A 82 -8.05 4.51 12.74
C ASP A 82 -7.15 3.26 12.78
N LYS A 83 -7.46 2.26 11.94
CA LYS A 83 -6.69 1.01 11.84
C LYS A 83 -5.30 1.27 11.28
N VAL A 84 -5.19 2.17 10.31
CA VAL A 84 -3.89 2.60 9.77
C VAL A 84 -3.07 3.25 10.88
N CYS A 85 -3.61 4.23 11.59
CA CYS A 85 -2.91 4.86 12.70
C CYS A 85 -2.47 3.83 13.75
N GLN A 86 -3.31 2.86 14.08
CA GLN A 86 -2.96 1.78 15.01
C GLN A 86 -1.81 0.91 14.49
N GLU A 87 -1.87 0.42 13.24
CA GLU A 87 -0.83 -0.41 12.63
C GLU A 87 0.53 0.29 12.62
N TYR A 88 0.53 1.60 12.33
CA TYR A 88 1.74 2.42 12.30
C TYR A 88 2.10 3.00 13.68
N GLY A 89 1.37 2.73 14.75
CA GLY A 89 1.66 3.30 16.07
C GLY A 89 1.61 4.84 16.11
N ILE A 90 0.73 5.44 15.31
CA ILE A 90 0.41 6.87 15.34
C ILE A 90 -0.53 7.11 16.53
N THR A 91 -0.05 7.87 17.51
CA THR A 91 -0.78 8.09 18.76
C THR A 91 -1.97 9.03 18.56
N ASN A 92 -2.93 9.01 19.49
CA ASN A 92 -4.06 9.96 19.47
C ASN A 92 -3.59 11.42 19.55
N LEU A 93 -2.51 11.69 20.27
CA LEU A 93 -1.91 13.03 20.38
C LEU A 93 -1.37 13.47 19.01
N GLU A 94 -0.53 12.63 18.39
CA GLU A 94 0.03 12.90 17.07
C GLU A 94 -1.06 13.08 16.02
N ARG A 95 -2.06 12.19 16.00
CA ARG A 95 -3.21 12.30 15.12
C ARG A 95 -3.98 13.61 15.32
N SER A 96 -4.13 14.05 16.56
CA SER A 96 -4.78 15.33 16.88
C SER A 96 -4.00 16.53 16.33
N LEU A 97 -2.66 16.45 16.29
CA LEU A 97 -1.81 17.46 15.65
C LEU A 97 -1.90 17.39 14.13
N THR A 98 -1.85 16.19 13.54
CA THR A 98 -2.04 15.96 12.10
C THR A 98 -3.36 16.57 11.61
N ASN A 99 -4.46 16.32 12.32
CA ASN A 99 -5.78 16.85 11.96
C ASN A 99 -5.89 18.38 12.04
N LYS A 100 -4.99 19.04 12.78
CA LYS A 100 -4.94 20.50 12.93
C LYS A 100 -3.92 21.16 11.99
N SER A 101 -3.16 20.37 11.23
CA SER A 101 -2.19 20.89 10.26
C SER A 101 -2.88 21.46 9.02
N ASP A 102 -2.15 22.27 8.27
CA ASP A 102 -2.64 22.87 7.02
C ASP A 102 -2.95 21.81 5.94
N ASP A 103 -2.24 20.68 5.98
CA ASP A 103 -2.48 19.51 5.12
C ASP A 103 -2.44 18.21 5.94
N PRO A 104 -3.59 17.78 6.50
CA PRO A 104 -3.68 16.56 7.30
C PRO A 104 -3.34 15.29 6.52
N HIS A 105 -3.63 15.25 5.21
CA HIS A 105 -3.37 14.08 4.38
C HIS A 105 -1.89 13.87 4.19
N ARG A 106 -1.17 14.92 3.81
CA ARG A 106 0.28 14.88 3.66
C ARG A 106 0.97 14.61 4.99
N SER A 107 0.55 15.26 6.06
CA SER A 107 1.12 15.08 7.40
C SER A 107 0.96 13.63 7.90
N LEU A 108 -0.18 12.99 7.61
CA LEU A 108 -0.39 11.57 7.90
C LEU A 108 0.51 10.67 7.05
N LEU A 109 0.64 10.96 5.75
CA LEU A 109 1.51 10.22 4.85
C LEU A 109 2.98 10.29 5.30
N GLU A 110 3.47 11.47 5.67
CA GLU A 110 4.84 11.65 6.17
C GLU A 110 5.07 10.85 7.47
N SER A 111 4.08 10.83 8.35
CA SER A 111 4.10 10.04 9.58
C SER A 111 4.22 8.54 9.28
N ILE A 112 3.45 8.03 8.31
CA ILE A 112 3.50 6.64 7.83
C ILE A 112 4.86 6.32 7.21
N LEU A 113 5.33 7.14 6.28
CA LEU A 113 6.61 6.95 5.57
C LEU A 113 7.79 6.96 6.54
N SER A 114 7.76 7.83 7.56
CA SER A 114 8.79 7.88 8.61
C SER A 114 8.93 6.54 9.33
N ARG A 115 7.82 5.84 9.60
CA ARG A 115 7.82 4.54 10.29
C ARG A 115 8.23 3.39 9.39
N MET A 116 7.82 3.43 8.13
CA MET A 116 8.33 2.51 7.11
C MET A 116 9.85 2.62 6.97
N ALA A 117 10.39 3.84 6.97
CA ALA A 117 11.82 4.10 6.85
C ALA A 117 12.61 3.78 8.14
N SER A 118 12.06 4.13 9.31
CA SER A 118 12.75 3.91 10.60
C SER A 118 12.94 2.44 10.93
N ARG A 119 12.02 1.58 10.47
CA ARG A 119 12.17 0.12 10.50
C ARG A 119 13.52 -0.33 9.92
N ASP A 120 14.04 0.34 8.90
CA ASP A 120 15.29 -0.03 8.25
C ASP A 120 16.53 0.58 8.93
N LEU A 121 16.36 1.62 9.77
CA LEU A 121 17.44 2.32 10.47
C LEU A 121 17.87 1.63 11.78
N PHE A 122 16.93 1.03 12.54
CA PHE A 122 17.24 0.35 13.79
C PHE A 122 17.76 -1.08 13.58
N ARG A 123 18.75 -1.25 12.69
CA ARG A 123 19.45 -2.52 12.44
C ARG A 123 20.46 -2.75 13.57
N SER A 124 19.99 -3.27 14.70
CA SER A 124 20.81 -3.96 15.69
C SER A 124 20.69 -5.46 15.50
#